data_AF-A0A543FG34-F1
#
_entry.id   AF-A0A543FG34-F1
#
_cell.length_a   1.000
_cell.length_b   1.000
_cell.length_c   1.000
_cell.angle_alpha   90.00
_cell.angle_beta   90.00
_cell.angle_gamma   90.00
#
_symmetry.space_group_name_H-M   'P 1'
#
loop_
_entity.id
_entity.type
_entity.pdbx_description
1 polymer ?
#
loop_
_entity_poly.entity_id
_entity_poly.type
_entity_poly.pdbx_seq_one_letter_code
_entity_poly.pdbx_strand_id
1 'polypeptide(L)'
;MDSDFQTELSIRVAEAQTNARIPSLTVAVGLGGVPWAVASSGYADVENRVMAAGDSSYRIGSITKTFTAALALLLADRGILLLDSPVARYLPAVPFGHLPLRMLLSHTSGLQREAPTDMWKTMRGPSGHDLREMFSRVESVAEPGQRWHYSNLGYAILGQIIESVTNQPCETLIEHTLLSPLGLNQTSWEQPANAVVGYRLDPYIEMVHREPVMDQAAVGVGGQMWSTAGDLLRWGHALAGGEPTVLPIPVVEQMQTLQVMVDTANWTRGWGLGLILERRGDHIFAGHTGAMPGFQSALTLERGSGLTVAVLANATRGIKPADLAAETLCQAIAAQPPKPVREWQAVRCPEHVQPILGRWWSEADEIVFRWEHDGLHASLAADPSASDTRFSAEGPGRFRAVEGRLQGELLEVDELPDGIEMYWATYPLTRTPR
;
A
#
# COMPACT_ATOMS: atom_id res chain seq x y z
N MET A 1 5.83 18.61 19.39
CA MET A 1 6.62 18.59 18.14
C MET A 1 8.05 18.56 18.56
N ASP A 2 8.77 17.50 18.18
CA ASP A 2 10.22 17.45 18.32
C ASP A 2 10.79 18.54 17.40
N SER A 3 11.27 19.65 18.00
CA SER A 3 11.66 20.85 17.26
C SER A 3 12.78 20.60 16.26
N ASP A 4 13.57 19.57 16.52
CA ASP A 4 14.78 19.27 15.78
C ASP A 4 14.42 18.57 14.48
N PHE A 5 13.58 17.53 14.51
CA PHE A 5 13.12 16.83 13.30
C PHE A 5 12.35 17.75 12.32
N GLN A 6 11.47 18.62 12.83
CA GLN A 6 10.76 19.58 11.99
C GLN A 6 11.72 20.57 11.30
N THR A 7 12.76 21.02 12.00
CA THR A 7 13.76 21.94 11.44
C THR A 7 14.60 21.23 10.37
N GLU A 8 15.06 20.01 10.64
CA GLU A 8 15.81 19.19 9.69
C GLU A 8 14.99 18.89 8.42
N LEU A 9 13.72 18.52 8.57
CA LEU A 9 12.81 18.30 7.44
C LEU A 9 12.67 19.59 6.60
N SER A 10 12.52 20.74 7.25
CA SER A 10 12.36 22.03 6.55
C SER A 10 13.58 22.38 5.71
N ILE A 11 14.79 22.19 6.25
CA ILE A 11 16.05 22.39 5.53
C ILE A 11 16.11 21.46 4.32
N ARG A 12 15.84 20.17 4.51
CA ARG A 12 15.89 19.21 3.40
C ARG A 12 14.89 19.52 2.31
N VAL A 13 13.67 19.91 2.66
CA VAL A 13 12.65 20.26 1.66
C VAL A 13 13.11 21.47 0.85
N ALA A 14 13.68 22.49 1.48
CA ALA A 14 14.24 23.64 0.78
C ALA A 14 15.41 23.26 -0.13
N GLU A 15 16.33 22.41 0.34
CA GLU A 15 17.46 21.91 -0.45
C GLU A 15 17.00 21.05 -1.64
N ALA A 16 16.10 20.10 -1.41
CA ALA A 16 15.55 19.24 -2.46
C ALA A 16 14.81 20.05 -3.53
N GLN A 17 13.99 21.02 -3.11
CA GLN A 17 13.30 21.92 -4.03
C GLN A 17 14.28 22.78 -4.84
N THR A 18 15.30 23.34 -4.19
CA THR A 18 16.36 24.15 -4.84
C THR A 18 17.16 23.33 -5.83
N ASN A 19 17.64 22.15 -5.44
CA ASN A 19 18.45 21.25 -6.26
C ASN A 19 17.66 20.73 -7.46
N ALA A 20 16.38 20.41 -7.27
CA ALA A 20 15.48 19.99 -8.34
C ALA A 20 14.99 21.15 -9.23
N ARG A 21 15.20 22.41 -8.79
CA ARG A 21 14.74 23.65 -9.44
C ARG A 21 13.23 23.68 -9.72
N ILE A 22 12.45 23.04 -8.86
CA ILE A 22 10.99 22.93 -9.03
C ILE A 22 10.25 24.07 -8.32
N PRO A 23 9.06 24.49 -8.76
CA PRO A 23 8.39 25.65 -8.18
C PRO A 23 7.99 25.46 -6.73
N SER A 24 7.42 24.32 -6.37
CA SER A 24 7.12 23.95 -5.00
C SER A 24 7.37 22.47 -4.70
N LEU A 25 7.61 22.23 -3.41
CA LEU A 25 7.72 20.92 -2.80
C LEU A 25 7.08 20.96 -1.42
N THR A 26 6.19 20.02 -1.14
CA THR A 26 5.63 19.76 0.19
C THR A 26 5.98 18.33 0.59
N VAL A 27 6.55 18.17 1.78
CA VAL A 27 6.79 16.86 2.40
C VAL A 27 6.16 16.84 3.78
N ALA A 28 5.41 15.80 4.08
CA ALA A 28 4.83 15.57 5.39
C ALA A 28 5.20 14.18 5.89
N VAL A 29 5.46 14.08 7.19
CA VAL A 29 5.70 12.85 7.94
C VAL A 29 4.58 12.71 8.95
N GLY A 30 3.94 11.55 8.99
CA GLY A 30 2.82 11.26 9.87
C GLY A 30 3.04 10.01 10.70
N LEU A 31 2.51 10.03 11.92
CA LEU A 31 2.44 8.88 12.82
C LEU A 31 0.99 8.74 13.29
N GLY A 32 0.40 7.56 13.11
CA GLY A 32 -1.00 7.35 13.49
C GLY A 32 -1.99 8.21 12.71
N GLY A 33 -1.68 8.53 11.45
CA GLY A 33 -2.52 9.39 10.59
C GLY A 33 -2.48 10.88 10.93
N VAL A 34 -1.70 11.28 11.93
CA VAL A 34 -1.53 12.69 12.35
C VAL A 34 -0.17 13.21 11.88
N PRO A 35 -0.09 14.45 11.36
CA PRO A 35 1.18 15.06 11.02
C PRO A 35 2.12 15.16 12.23
N TRP A 36 3.29 14.56 12.11
CA TRP A 36 4.41 14.75 13.03
C TRP A 36 5.26 15.94 12.61
N ALA A 37 5.54 16.07 11.31
CA ALA A 37 6.26 17.19 10.72
C ALA A 37 5.76 17.48 9.30
N VAL A 38 5.72 18.76 8.92
CA VAL A 38 5.31 19.20 7.58
C VAL A 38 6.19 20.35 7.14
N ALA A 39 6.76 20.26 5.95
CA ALA A 39 7.53 21.34 5.35
C ALA A 39 7.09 21.58 3.91
N SER A 40 6.96 22.86 3.56
CA SER A 40 6.69 23.32 2.21
C SER A 40 7.74 24.35 1.81
N SER A 41 8.26 24.27 0.58
CA SER A 41 9.15 25.26 -0.02
C SER A 41 8.60 25.71 -1.37
N GLY A 42 8.81 26.98 -1.70
CA GLY A 42 8.51 27.54 -3.02
C GLY A 42 7.06 27.97 -3.24
N TYR A 43 6.66 28.10 -4.51
CA TYR A 43 5.42 28.73 -4.95
C TYR A 43 4.38 27.72 -5.43
N ALA A 44 3.20 27.75 -4.82
CA ALA A 44 2.00 27.09 -5.32
C ALA A 44 1.52 27.72 -6.64
N ASP A 45 1.73 29.02 -6.81
CA ASP A 45 1.48 29.77 -8.04
C ASP A 45 2.63 30.77 -8.25
N VAL A 46 3.45 30.51 -9.27
CA VAL A 46 4.65 31.28 -9.59
C VAL A 46 4.28 32.67 -10.10
N GLU A 47 3.31 32.75 -11.01
CA GLU A 47 2.89 34.01 -11.63
C GLU A 47 2.32 34.98 -10.61
N ASN A 48 1.52 34.47 -9.66
CA ASN A 48 0.88 35.27 -8.61
C ASN A 48 1.69 35.33 -7.30
N ARG A 49 2.86 34.69 -7.24
CA ARG A 49 3.73 34.62 -6.07
C ARG A 49 3.02 34.08 -4.81
N VAL A 50 2.14 33.11 -4.99
CA VAL A 50 1.47 32.43 -3.87
C VAL A 50 2.39 31.32 -3.36
N MET A 51 2.77 31.40 -2.08
CA MET A 51 3.60 30.39 -1.44
C MET A 51 2.85 29.07 -1.27
N ALA A 52 3.55 27.95 -1.45
CA ALA A 52 3.03 26.65 -1.07
C ALA A 52 2.94 26.52 0.46
N ALA A 53 1.86 25.90 0.93
CA ALA A 53 1.57 25.68 2.34
C ALA A 53 1.31 24.19 2.61
N GLY A 54 1.22 23.78 3.88
CA GLY A 54 1.01 22.37 4.25
C GLY A 54 -0.36 21.82 3.84
N ASP A 55 -1.33 22.72 3.61
CA ASP A 55 -2.69 22.43 3.16
C ASP A 55 -2.91 22.73 1.66
N SER A 56 -1.85 23.03 0.91
CA SER A 56 -1.92 23.15 -0.55
C SER A 56 -2.29 21.82 -1.19
N SER A 57 -3.23 21.85 -2.16
CA SER A 57 -3.71 20.65 -2.84
C SER A 57 -2.98 20.41 -4.16
N TYR A 58 -2.53 19.18 -4.39
CA TYR A 58 -1.78 18.75 -5.57
C TYR A 58 -2.51 17.60 -6.27
N ARG A 59 -2.34 17.45 -7.59
CA ARG A 59 -2.72 16.20 -8.26
C ARG A 59 -1.85 15.07 -7.73
N ILE A 60 -2.48 14.02 -7.21
CA ILE A 60 -1.75 12.88 -6.63
C ILE A 60 -1.47 11.79 -7.66
N GLY A 61 -1.95 11.95 -8.89
CA GLY A 61 -1.70 11.01 -9.98
C GLY A 61 -2.04 9.59 -9.57
N SER A 62 -1.18 8.64 -9.93
CA SER A 62 -1.43 7.22 -9.70
C SER A 62 -1.50 6.77 -8.23
N ILE A 63 -1.29 7.64 -7.24
CA ILE A 63 -1.74 7.32 -5.86
C ILE A 63 -3.25 7.04 -5.84
N THR A 64 -4.05 7.63 -6.74
CA THR A 64 -5.47 7.29 -6.93
C THR A 64 -5.73 5.78 -7.06
N LYS A 65 -4.80 5.00 -7.65
CA LYS A 65 -4.95 3.55 -7.79
C LYS A 65 -5.07 2.83 -6.45
N THR A 66 -4.49 3.35 -5.39
CA THR A 66 -4.58 2.71 -4.07
C THR A 66 -6.01 2.76 -3.55
N PHE A 67 -6.76 3.84 -3.83
CA PHE A 67 -8.17 3.98 -3.46
C PHE A 67 -9.04 3.01 -4.27
N THR A 68 -8.84 2.96 -5.59
CA THR A 68 -9.55 2.02 -6.46
C THR A 68 -9.26 0.56 -6.10
N ALA A 69 -8.01 0.24 -5.74
CA ALA A 69 -7.63 -1.09 -5.28
C ALA A 69 -8.29 -1.46 -3.94
N ALA A 70 -8.26 -0.55 -2.96
CA ALA A 70 -8.92 -0.75 -1.69
C ALA A 70 -10.43 -0.97 -1.85
N LEU A 71 -11.10 -0.16 -2.69
CA LEU A 71 -12.52 -0.36 -3.00
C LEU A 71 -12.77 -1.73 -3.65
N ALA A 72 -11.96 -2.12 -4.64
CA ALA A 72 -12.10 -3.42 -5.30
C ALA A 72 -11.97 -4.59 -4.30
N LEU A 73 -11.04 -4.50 -3.35
CA LEU A 73 -10.83 -5.52 -2.33
C LEU A 73 -11.93 -5.51 -1.25
N LEU A 74 -12.45 -4.35 -0.87
CA LEU A 74 -13.64 -4.26 0.01
C LEU A 74 -14.87 -4.90 -0.65
N LEU A 75 -15.05 -4.71 -1.96
CA LEU A 75 -16.10 -5.39 -2.72
C LEU A 75 -15.85 -6.90 -2.82
N ALA A 76 -14.59 -7.33 -2.89
CA ALA A 76 -14.23 -8.75 -2.89
C ALA A 76 -14.48 -9.42 -1.53
N ASP A 77 -14.13 -8.74 -0.44
CA ASP A 77 -14.41 -9.16 0.94
C ASP A 77 -15.91 -9.35 1.20
N ARG A 78 -16.74 -8.52 0.56
CA ARG A 78 -18.22 -8.63 0.56
C ARG A 78 -18.77 -9.67 -0.42
N GLY A 79 -17.92 -10.38 -1.17
CA GLY A 79 -18.32 -11.36 -2.17
C GLY A 79 -18.96 -10.79 -3.45
N ILE A 80 -18.91 -9.47 -3.65
CA ILE A 80 -19.43 -8.79 -4.86
C ILE A 80 -18.47 -8.99 -6.03
N LEU A 81 -17.16 -8.87 -5.75
CA LEU A 81 -16.09 -9.20 -6.69
C LEU A 81 -15.41 -10.51 -6.32
N LEU A 82 -14.91 -11.23 -7.32
CA LEU A 82 -14.11 -12.45 -7.13
C LEU A 82 -12.78 -12.23 -7.85
N LEU A 83 -11.71 -12.00 -7.10
CA LEU A 83 -10.41 -11.57 -7.65
C LEU A 83 -9.83 -12.54 -8.68
N ASP A 84 -10.08 -13.83 -8.50
CA ASP A 84 -9.57 -14.89 -9.37
C ASP A 84 -10.55 -15.29 -10.49
N SER A 85 -11.73 -14.65 -10.56
CA SER A 85 -12.68 -14.86 -11.67
C SER A 85 -12.23 -14.13 -12.94
N PRO A 86 -12.60 -14.63 -14.12
CA PRO A 86 -12.32 -13.96 -15.39
C PRO A 86 -13.07 -12.63 -15.50
N VAL A 87 -12.44 -11.61 -16.10
CA VAL A 87 -13.06 -10.31 -16.42
C VAL A 87 -14.37 -10.48 -17.21
N ALA A 88 -14.47 -11.49 -18.08
CA ALA A 88 -15.67 -11.81 -18.87
C ALA A 88 -16.92 -12.06 -18.02
N ARG A 89 -16.76 -12.39 -16.74
CA ARG A 89 -17.88 -12.51 -15.78
C ARG A 89 -18.62 -11.18 -15.59
N TYR A 90 -17.90 -10.07 -15.71
CA TYR A 90 -18.39 -8.73 -15.42
C TYR A 90 -18.53 -7.88 -16.69
N LEU A 91 -17.61 -8.04 -17.62
CA LEU A 91 -17.60 -7.36 -18.92
C LEU A 91 -17.57 -8.42 -20.03
N PRO A 92 -18.74 -8.88 -20.53
CA PRO A 92 -18.79 -9.93 -21.54
C PRO A 92 -18.22 -9.46 -22.88
N ALA A 93 -17.77 -10.43 -23.69
CA ALA A 93 -17.31 -10.22 -25.08
C ALA A 93 -16.10 -9.28 -25.28
N VAL A 94 -15.25 -9.09 -24.26
CA VAL A 94 -13.97 -8.36 -24.38
C VAL A 94 -12.80 -9.32 -24.69
N PRO A 95 -11.80 -8.91 -25.50
CA PRO A 95 -10.71 -9.81 -25.92
C PRO A 95 -9.83 -10.30 -24.77
N PHE A 96 -9.78 -9.55 -23.68
CA PHE A 96 -9.05 -9.86 -22.45
C PHE A 96 -9.93 -10.51 -21.37
N GLY A 97 -11.10 -11.02 -21.74
CA GLY A 97 -12.09 -11.52 -20.78
C GLY A 97 -11.64 -12.72 -19.95
N HIS A 98 -10.63 -13.47 -20.41
CA HIS A 98 -10.08 -14.62 -19.70
C HIS A 98 -9.20 -14.23 -18.49
N LEU A 99 -8.77 -12.98 -18.39
CA LEU A 99 -7.87 -12.52 -17.35
C LEU A 99 -8.54 -12.48 -15.97
N PRO A 100 -7.90 -12.96 -14.89
CA PRO A 100 -8.34 -12.72 -13.53
C PRO A 100 -8.31 -11.22 -13.17
N LEU A 101 -9.28 -10.73 -12.39
CA LEU A 101 -9.28 -9.33 -11.91
C LEU A 101 -8.02 -8.99 -11.10
N ARG A 102 -7.50 -9.97 -10.34
CA ARG A 102 -6.25 -9.86 -9.57
C ARG A 102 -5.08 -9.37 -10.45
N MET A 103 -5.04 -9.78 -11.72
CA MET A 103 -3.98 -9.39 -12.63
C MET A 103 -4.05 -7.92 -13.06
N LEU A 104 -5.24 -7.30 -13.02
CA LEU A 104 -5.41 -5.87 -13.26
C LEU A 104 -4.85 -5.05 -12.09
N LEU A 105 -5.16 -5.46 -10.85
CA LEU A 105 -4.68 -4.83 -9.61
C LEU A 105 -3.16 -4.93 -9.43
N SER A 106 -2.57 -6.04 -9.87
CA SER A 106 -1.14 -6.33 -9.71
C SER A 106 -0.28 -5.94 -10.91
N HIS A 107 -0.88 -5.41 -11.98
CA HIS A 107 -0.19 -5.11 -13.25
C HIS A 107 0.53 -6.33 -13.86
N THR A 108 -0.10 -7.50 -13.77
CA THR A 108 0.40 -8.77 -14.34
C THR A 108 -0.46 -9.26 -15.50
N SER A 109 -1.42 -8.45 -15.95
CA SER A 109 -2.38 -8.79 -17.00
C SER A 109 -1.77 -8.92 -18.40
N GLY A 110 -0.61 -8.30 -18.62
CA GLY A 110 0.01 -8.19 -19.94
C GLY A 110 -0.71 -7.23 -20.90
N LEU A 111 -1.69 -6.46 -20.42
CA LEU A 111 -2.37 -5.43 -21.22
C LEU A 111 -1.47 -4.22 -21.46
N GLN A 112 -1.67 -3.55 -22.59
CA GLN A 112 -1.00 -2.28 -22.90
C GLN A 112 -1.16 -1.24 -21.78
N ARG A 113 -0.23 -0.29 -21.73
CA ARG A 113 -0.14 0.70 -20.66
C ARG A 113 -1.37 1.63 -20.58
N GLU A 114 -1.76 2.23 -21.69
CA GLU A 114 -2.77 3.29 -21.75
C GLU A 114 -4.02 2.81 -22.51
N ALA A 115 -5.18 3.41 -22.22
CA ALA A 115 -6.38 3.19 -23.04
C ALA A 115 -6.12 3.63 -24.50
N PRO A 116 -6.69 2.95 -25.51
CA PRO A 116 -6.42 3.25 -26.93
C PRO A 116 -7.17 4.51 -27.43
N THR A 117 -6.97 5.63 -26.73
CA THR A 117 -7.57 6.96 -26.94
C THR A 117 -6.49 7.98 -27.32
N ASP A 118 -6.90 9.20 -27.68
CA ASP A 118 -5.99 10.34 -27.88
C ASP A 118 -5.93 11.28 -26.67
N MET A 119 -6.31 10.80 -25.47
CA MET A 119 -6.50 11.66 -24.28
C MET A 119 -5.25 12.47 -23.90
N TRP A 120 -4.05 11.93 -24.15
CA TRP A 120 -2.78 12.63 -23.88
C TRP A 120 -2.46 13.74 -24.88
N LYS A 121 -3.13 13.75 -26.03
CA LYS A 121 -3.07 14.83 -27.03
C LYS A 121 -4.15 15.87 -26.78
N THR A 122 -5.36 15.43 -26.45
CA THR A 122 -6.53 16.31 -26.27
C THR A 122 -6.67 16.86 -24.85
N MET A 123 -5.93 16.26 -23.90
CA MET A 123 -6.06 16.47 -22.45
C MET A 123 -7.46 16.17 -21.92
N ARG A 124 -8.22 15.30 -22.61
CA ARG A 124 -9.58 14.89 -22.28
C ARG A 124 -9.74 13.38 -22.38
N GLY A 125 -10.18 12.75 -21.31
CA GLY A 125 -10.47 11.32 -21.24
C GLY A 125 -11.80 10.95 -21.90
N PRO A 126 -11.98 9.66 -22.24
CA PRO A 126 -13.23 9.16 -22.81
C PRO A 126 -14.34 9.07 -21.74
N SER A 127 -15.61 9.13 -22.18
CA SER A 127 -16.72 8.68 -21.33
C SER A 127 -16.62 7.18 -21.05
N GLY A 128 -17.34 6.68 -20.04
CA GLY A 128 -17.37 5.24 -19.75
C GLY A 128 -17.92 4.42 -20.94
N HIS A 129 -18.90 4.97 -21.66
CA HIS A 129 -19.41 4.39 -22.89
C HIS A 129 -18.32 4.28 -23.96
N ASP A 130 -17.64 5.39 -24.27
CA ASP A 130 -16.62 5.40 -25.33
C ASP A 130 -15.42 4.53 -24.97
N LEU A 131 -15.04 4.47 -23.69
CA LEU A 131 -13.99 3.59 -23.21
C LEU A 131 -14.34 2.11 -23.48
N ARG A 132 -15.59 1.70 -23.25
CA ARG A 132 -16.04 0.32 -23.51
C ARG A 132 -16.05 -0.02 -25.00
N GLU A 133 -16.51 0.89 -25.86
CA GLU A 133 -16.46 0.71 -27.31
C GLU A 133 -15.02 0.47 -27.82
N MET A 134 -14.04 1.06 -27.12
CA MET A 134 -12.62 0.91 -27.44
C MET A 134 -11.97 -0.39 -26.93
N PHE A 135 -12.65 -1.20 -26.11
CA PHE A 135 -12.07 -2.45 -25.57
C PHE A 135 -11.76 -3.49 -26.65
N SER A 136 -12.44 -3.45 -27.79
CA SER A 136 -12.13 -4.27 -28.96
C SER A 136 -10.75 -3.98 -29.57
N ARG A 137 -10.17 -2.81 -29.28
CA ARG A 137 -8.85 -2.35 -29.77
C ARG A 137 -7.73 -2.54 -28.76
N VAL A 138 -7.99 -3.18 -27.61
CA VAL A 138 -6.99 -3.39 -26.57
C VAL A 138 -6.00 -4.47 -27.01
N GLU A 139 -4.70 -4.14 -26.89
CA GLU A 139 -3.60 -5.03 -27.21
C GLU A 139 -3.06 -5.73 -25.95
N SER A 140 -2.71 -7.00 -26.12
CA SER A 140 -1.87 -7.76 -25.19
C SER A 140 -0.41 -7.61 -25.61
N VAL A 141 0.40 -7.00 -24.75
CA VAL A 141 1.83 -6.73 -24.97
C VAL A 141 2.75 -7.72 -24.23
N ALA A 142 2.17 -8.61 -23.44
CA ALA A 142 2.84 -9.72 -22.76
C ALA A 142 1.85 -10.86 -22.50
N GLU A 143 2.38 -12.06 -22.27
CA GLU A 143 1.57 -13.15 -21.74
C GLU A 143 1.13 -12.85 -20.29
N PRO A 144 -0.09 -13.20 -19.88
CA PRO A 144 -0.57 -12.98 -18.52
C PRO A 144 0.34 -13.67 -17.49
N GLY A 145 0.73 -12.94 -16.44
CA GLY A 145 1.63 -13.42 -15.39
C GLY A 145 3.11 -13.51 -15.78
N GLN A 146 3.48 -13.30 -17.05
CA GLN A 146 4.87 -13.47 -17.51
C GLN A 146 5.84 -12.47 -16.87
N ARG A 147 5.40 -11.22 -16.72
CA ARG A 147 6.18 -10.13 -16.12
C ARG A 147 5.27 -9.03 -15.60
N TRP A 148 5.79 -8.20 -14.72
CA TRP A 148 5.12 -6.96 -14.36
C TRP A 148 5.11 -5.98 -15.55
N HIS A 149 3.93 -5.46 -15.90
CA HIS A 149 3.75 -4.42 -16.91
C HIS A 149 2.69 -3.42 -16.43
N TYR A 150 3.14 -2.24 -16.01
CA TYR A 150 2.27 -1.18 -15.53
C TYR A 150 1.19 -0.82 -16.55
N SER A 151 -0.08 -0.82 -16.12
CA SER A 151 -1.21 -0.51 -16.99
C SER A 151 -2.24 0.39 -16.29
N ASN A 152 -2.34 1.63 -16.78
CA ASN A 152 -3.45 2.53 -16.48
C ASN A 152 -4.77 1.98 -17.01
N LEU A 153 -4.73 1.35 -18.19
CA LEU A 153 -5.90 0.69 -18.78
C LEU A 153 -6.47 -0.39 -17.85
N GLY A 154 -5.62 -1.19 -17.19
CA GLY A 154 -6.08 -2.19 -16.23
C GLY A 154 -6.95 -1.60 -15.11
N TYR A 155 -6.60 -0.41 -14.61
CA TYR A 155 -7.40 0.30 -13.62
C TYR A 155 -8.66 0.95 -14.19
N ALA A 156 -8.61 1.44 -15.43
CA ALA A 156 -9.80 1.93 -16.11
C ALA A 156 -10.83 0.79 -16.33
N ILE A 157 -10.36 -0.42 -16.67
CA ILE A 157 -11.20 -1.62 -16.76
C ILE A 157 -11.78 -1.98 -15.39
N LEU A 158 -10.99 -1.91 -14.31
CA LEU A 158 -11.50 -2.12 -12.94
C LEU A 158 -12.62 -1.14 -12.58
N GLY A 159 -12.48 0.14 -12.93
CA GLY A 159 -13.55 1.13 -12.76
C GLY A 159 -14.84 0.72 -13.48
N GLN A 160 -14.73 0.30 -14.75
CA GLN A 160 -15.88 -0.17 -15.53
C GLN A 160 -16.53 -1.44 -14.95
N ILE A 161 -15.74 -2.35 -14.37
CA ILE A 161 -16.26 -3.52 -13.67
C ILE A 161 -17.02 -3.11 -12.41
N ILE A 162 -16.45 -2.24 -11.59
CA ILE A 162 -17.06 -1.75 -10.34
C ILE A 162 -18.40 -1.08 -10.66
N GLU A 163 -18.45 -0.19 -11.65
CA GLU A 163 -19.68 0.45 -12.09
C GLU A 163 -20.72 -0.58 -12.55
N SER A 164 -20.31 -1.56 -13.35
CA SER A 164 -21.22 -2.57 -13.89
C SER A 164 -21.85 -3.46 -12.81
N VAL A 165 -21.14 -3.77 -11.72
CA VAL A 165 -21.66 -4.68 -10.68
C VAL A 165 -22.42 -3.95 -9.58
N THR A 166 -22.17 -2.65 -9.41
CA THR A 166 -22.78 -1.85 -8.33
C THR A 166 -23.85 -0.88 -8.83
N ASN A 167 -23.92 -0.63 -10.14
CA ASN A 167 -24.71 0.44 -10.77
C ASN A 167 -24.43 1.84 -10.18
N GLN A 168 -23.22 2.06 -9.65
CA GLN A 168 -22.79 3.35 -9.11
C GLN A 168 -21.42 3.73 -9.67
N PRO A 169 -21.17 5.02 -9.94
CA PRO A 169 -19.84 5.50 -10.33
C PRO A 169 -18.79 5.07 -9.30
N CYS A 170 -17.62 4.63 -9.78
CA CYS A 170 -16.52 4.23 -8.91
C CYS A 170 -16.08 5.39 -8.00
N GLU A 171 -16.11 6.61 -8.54
CA GLU A 171 -15.81 7.86 -7.86
C GLU A 171 -16.69 8.07 -6.62
N THR A 172 -18.00 7.92 -6.79
CA THR A 172 -18.98 8.05 -5.71
C THR A 172 -18.80 6.96 -4.64
N LEU A 173 -18.48 5.73 -5.05
CA LEU A 173 -18.21 4.65 -4.11
C LEU A 173 -16.93 4.90 -3.31
N ILE A 174 -15.87 5.41 -3.93
CA ILE A 174 -14.62 5.80 -3.24
C ILE A 174 -14.91 6.93 -2.23
N GLU A 175 -15.69 7.94 -2.61
CA GLU A 175 -16.09 9.02 -1.71
C GLU A 175 -16.82 8.49 -0.47
N HIS A 176 -17.88 7.70 -0.68
CA HIS A 176 -18.73 7.22 0.41
C HIS A 176 -18.11 6.11 1.26
N THR A 177 -17.28 5.25 0.67
CA THR A 177 -16.73 4.07 1.35
C THR A 177 -15.38 4.34 1.99
N LEU A 178 -14.58 5.26 1.42
CA LEU A 178 -13.21 5.52 1.86
C LEU A 178 -13.04 6.96 2.31
N LEU A 179 -13.33 7.97 1.48
CA LEU A 179 -12.96 9.35 1.79
C LEU A 179 -13.74 9.90 2.99
N SER A 180 -15.07 9.82 2.97
CA SER A 180 -15.90 10.37 4.06
C SER A 180 -15.67 9.64 5.39
N PRO A 181 -15.66 8.30 5.45
CA PRO A 181 -15.43 7.58 6.71
C PRO A 181 -14.04 7.84 7.32
N LEU A 182 -13.01 8.07 6.50
CA LEU A 182 -11.65 8.39 6.94
C LEU A 182 -11.42 9.90 7.18
N GLY A 183 -12.44 10.74 6.93
CA GLY A 183 -12.33 12.20 7.06
C GLY A 183 -11.34 12.85 6.09
N LEU A 184 -11.20 12.31 4.89
CA LEU A 184 -10.32 12.83 3.82
C LEU A 184 -11.00 14.00 3.07
N ASN A 185 -11.30 15.06 3.82
CA ASN A 185 -12.14 16.18 3.36
C ASN A 185 -11.46 17.14 2.37
N GLN A 186 -10.15 16.97 2.14
CA GLN A 186 -9.34 17.76 1.21
C GLN A 186 -8.87 16.92 0.02
N THR A 187 -9.52 15.77 -0.19
CA THR A 187 -9.29 14.84 -1.28
C THR A 187 -10.50 14.82 -2.20
N SER A 188 -10.30 15.09 -3.49
CA SER A 188 -11.40 15.29 -4.45
C SER A 188 -11.05 14.83 -5.87
N TRP A 189 -12.06 14.53 -6.68
CA TRP A 189 -11.89 14.26 -8.11
C TRP A 189 -11.69 15.53 -8.94
N GLU A 190 -12.36 16.60 -8.53
CA GLU A 190 -12.27 17.93 -9.16
C GLU A 190 -11.17 18.77 -8.51
N GLN A 191 -10.74 19.80 -9.23
CA GLN A 191 -9.72 20.75 -8.75
C GLN A 191 -10.30 21.62 -7.63
N PRO A 192 -9.75 21.55 -6.40
CA PRO A 192 -10.25 22.36 -5.28
C PRO A 192 -9.72 23.80 -5.33
N ALA A 193 -10.28 24.67 -4.49
CA ALA A 193 -9.91 26.10 -4.45
C ALA A 193 -8.45 26.35 -4.00
N ASN A 194 -7.89 25.47 -3.15
CA ASN A 194 -6.51 25.50 -2.68
C ASN A 194 -5.54 24.71 -3.59
N ALA A 195 -5.95 24.38 -4.82
CA ALA A 195 -5.10 23.68 -5.78
C ALA A 195 -3.91 24.54 -6.20
N VAL A 196 -2.72 23.94 -6.17
CA VAL A 196 -1.53 24.56 -6.75
C VAL A 196 -1.56 24.49 -8.27
N VAL A 197 -0.84 25.41 -8.92
CA VAL A 197 -0.63 25.40 -10.37
C VAL A 197 0.49 24.42 -10.70
N GLY A 198 0.27 23.54 -11.66
CA GLY A 198 1.27 22.59 -12.14
C GLY A 198 2.15 23.18 -13.25
N TYR A 199 3.45 22.87 -13.21
CA TYR A 199 4.42 23.43 -14.16
C TYR A 199 5.29 22.38 -14.84
N ARG A 200 5.89 22.78 -15.97
CA ARG A 200 7.04 22.12 -16.58
C ARG A 200 8.18 23.12 -16.69
N LEU A 201 9.36 22.70 -16.23
CA LEU A 201 10.57 23.50 -16.36
C LEU A 201 11.00 23.54 -17.82
N ASP A 202 11.47 24.70 -18.25
CA ASP A 202 12.23 24.82 -19.48
C ASP A 202 13.64 24.22 -19.26
N PRO A 203 14.15 23.38 -20.18
CA PRO A 203 15.45 22.73 -20.01
C PRO A 203 16.64 23.65 -20.24
N TYR A 204 16.47 24.84 -20.85
CA TYR A 204 17.58 25.70 -21.26
C TYR A 204 17.58 27.08 -20.60
N ILE A 205 16.41 27.57 -20.19
CA ILE A 205 16.27 28.87 -19.53
C ILE A 205 15.61 28.68 -18.17
N GLU A 206 15.92 29.54 -17.20
CA GLU A 206 15.35 29.51 -15.86
C GLU A 206 13.90 30.01 -15.86
N MET A 207 13.04 29.25 -16.53
CA MET A 207 11.64 29.56 -16.78
C MET A 207 10.78 28.32 -16.59
N VAL A 208 9.54 28.54 -16.18
CA VAL A 208 8.53 27.50 -16.04
C VAL A 208 7.35 27.78 -16.96
N HIS A 209 6.76 26.72 -17.47
CA HIS A 209 5.57 26.75 -18.33
C HIS A 209 4.42 26.12 -17.57
N ARG A 210 3.28 26.80 -17.48
CA ARG A 210 2.06 26.23 -16.90
C ARG A 210 1.62 25.01 -17.71
N GLU A 211 1.36 23.90 -17.02
CA GLU A 211 0.80 22.69 -17.62
C GLU A 211 -0.74 22.71 -17.55
N PRO A 212 -1.44 22.15 -18.55
CA PRO A 212 -2.89 22.09 -18.55
C PRO A 212 -3.38 21.08 -17.51
N VAL A 213 -4.51 21.40 -16.89
CA VAL A 213 -5.21 20.47 -15.99
C VAL A 213 -6.02 19.50 -16.84
N MET A 214 -5.59 18.23 -16.86
CA MET A 214 -6.23 17.15 -17.60
C MET A 214 -7.49 16.64 -16.88
N ASP A 215 -8.57 16.42 -17.62
CA ASP A 215 -9.70 15.61 -17.17
C ASP A 215 -9.57 14.21 -17.78
N GLN A 216 -9.44 13.17 -16.95
CA GLN A 216 -9.28 11.77 -17.40
C GLN A 216 -10.61 11.03 -17.51
N ALA A 217 -11.72 11.63 -17.08
CA ALA A 217 -13.06 11.05 -17.12
C ALA A 217 -13.07 9.60 -16.64
N ALA A 218 -13.55 8.63 -17.44
CA ALA A 218 -13.66 7.23 -17.01
C ALA A 218 -12.31 6.52 -16.75
N VAL A 219 -11.18 7.09 -17.20
CA VAL A 219 -9.83 6.60 -16.87
C VAL A 219 -9.34 7.18 -15.54
N GLY A 220 -10.04 8.19 -15.00
CA GLY A 220 -9.65 8.97 -13.83
C GLY A 220 -9.50 8.17 -12.54
N VAL A 221 -10.20 7.04 -12.40
CA VAL A 221 -10.01 6.06 -11.31
C VAL A 221 -8.57 5.50 -11.20
N GLY A 222 -7.72 5.77 -12.20
CA GLY A 222 -6.30 5.45 -12.19
C GLY A 222 -5.37 6.61 -11.83
N GLY A 223 -5.82 7.87 -11.78
CA GLY A 223 -4.88 8.99 -11.64
C GLY A 223 -5.43 10.42 -11.45
N GLN A 224 -6.74 10.61 -11.34
CA GLN A 224 -7.35 11.93 -11.44
C GLN A 224 -7.30 12.75 -10.14
N MET A 225 -7.25 12.12 -8.98
CA MET A 225 -7.56 12.80 -7.73
C MET A 225 -6.57 13.93 -7.37
N TRP A 226 -7.08 14.87 -6.59
CA TRP A 226 -6.34 15.87 -5.85
C TRP A 226 -6.34 15.51 -4.36
N SER A 227 -5.28 15.88 -3.65
CA SER A 227 -5.22 15.73 -2.19
C SER A 227 -4.20 16.69 -1.58
N THR A 228 -4.21 16.74 -0.26
CA THR A 228 -3.21 17.46 0.55
C THR A 228 -2.28 16.46 1.23
N ALA A 229 -1.14 16.94 1.73
CA ALA A 229 -0.23 16.08 2.46
C ALA A 229 -0.90 15.45 3.70
N GLY A 230 -1.71 16.23 4.43
CA GLY A 230 -2.43 15.76 5.62
C GLY A 230 -3.40 14.61 5.35
N ASP A 231 -4.21 14.70 4.29
CA ASP A 231 -5.13 13.61 3.90
C ASP A 231 -4.36 12.36 3.43
N LEU A 232 -3.24 12.54 2.72
CA LEU A 232 -2.40 11.40 2.32
C LEU A 232 -1.75 10.69 3.52
N LEU A 233 -1.42 11.40 4.60
CA LEU A 233 -0.94 10.77 5.83
C LEU A 233 -2.03 9.90 6.49
N ARG A 234 -3.28 10.38 6.53
CA ARG A 234 -4.43 9.58 7.02
C ARG A 234 -4.69 8.37 6.14
N TRP A 235 -4.64 8.55 4.82
CA TRP A 235 -4.78 7.45 3.87
C TRP A 235 -3.65 6.42 4.01
N GLY A 236 -2.40 6.88 4.15
CA GLY A 236 -1.27 6.00 4.45
C GLY A 236 -1.44 5.25 5.77
N HIS A 237 -2.04 5.88 6.79
CA HIS A 237 -2.32 5.23 8.06
C HIS A 237 -3.36 4.13 7.93
N ALA A 238 -4.43 4.36 7.17
CA ALA A 238 -5.42 3.33 6.85
C ALA A 238 -4.76 2.15 6.10
N LEU A 239 -3.92 2.44 5.10
CA LEU A 239 -3.13 1.43 4.38
C LEU A 239 -2.10 0.71 5.26
N ALA A 240 -1.75 1.24 6.43
CA ALA A 240 -0.90 0.60 7.43
C ALA A 240 -1.68 -0.27 8.43
N GLY A 241 -3.01 -0.39 8.28
CA GLY A 241 -3.89 -1.11 9.21
C GLY A 241 -4.41 -0.26 10.38
N GLY A 242 -4.24 1.07 10.32
CA GLY A 242 -4.63 1.99 11.38
C GLY A 242 -6.13 2.22 11.54
N GLU A 243 -6.90 1.95 10.48
CA GLU A 243 -8.34 2.26 10.40
C GLU A 243 -9.16 0.99 10.07
N PRO A 244 -9.08 -0.07 10.90
CA PRO A 244 -9.64 -1.39 10.59
C PRO A 244 -11.17 -1.42 10.46
N THR A 245 -11.87 -0.38 10.95
CA THR A 245 -13.33 -0.22 10.81
C THR A 245 -13.73 0.16 9.38
N VAL A 246 -12.86 0.86 8.65
CA VAL A 246 -13.09 1.27 7.25
C VAL A 246 -12.34 0.37 6.28
N LEU A 247 -11.08 0.05 6.58
CA LEU A 247 -10.22 -0.81 5.79
C LEU A 247 -9.73 -1.98 6.64
N PRO A 248 -10.46 -3.12 6.66
CA PRO A 248 -10.14 -4.26 7.51
C PRO A 248 -8.71 -4.79 7.33
N ILE A 249 -8.10 -5.28 8.40
CA ILE A 249 -6.74 -5.83 8.39
C ILE A 249 -6.52 -6.87 7.28
N PRO A 250 -7.43 -7.85 7.05
CA PRO A 250 -7.25 -8.82 5.96
C PRO A 250 -7.20 -8.18 4.56
N VAL A 251 -7.91 -7.07 4.35
CA VAL A 251 -7.87 -6.31 3.09
C VAL A 251 -6.51 -5.61 2.94
N VAL A 252 -6.02 -4.98 4.01
CA VAL A 252 -4.69 -4.34 4.02
C VAL A 252 -3.58 -5.37 3.75
N GLU A 253 -3.64 -6.53 4.39
CA GLU A 253 -2.70 -7.64 4.17
C GLU A 253 -2.73 -8.13 2.73
N GLN A 254 -3.91 -8.27 2.11
CA GLN A 254 -4.03 -8.61 0.69
C GLN A 254 -3.41 -7.52 -0.22
N MET A 255 -3.64 -6.23 0.06
CA MET A 255 -3.00 -5.13 -0.69
C MET A 255 -1.48 -5.21 -0.64
N GLN A 256 -0.96 -5.61 0.53
CA GLN A 256 0.46 -5.66 0.81
C GLN A 256 1.11 -7.03 0.51
N THR A 257 0.35 -8.04 0.11
CA THR A 257 0.90 -9.34 -0.28
C THR A 257 1.59 -9.23 -1.62
N LEU A 258 2.88 -9.57 -1.68
CA LEU A 258 3.67 -9.54 -2.91
C LEU A 258 3.05 -10.44 -3.98
N GLN A 259 2.70 -9.85 -5.12
CA GLN A 259 2.14 -10.56 -6.28
C GLN A 259 3.21 -10.84 -7.34
N VAL A 260 4.11 -9.89 -7.56
CA VAL A 260 5.16 -10.00 -8.59
C VAL A 260 6.36 -9.13 -8.24
N MET A 261 7.56 -9.61 -8.59
CA MET A 261 8.78 -8.80 -8.51
C MET A 261 8.88 -7.86 -9.71
N VAL A 262 9.17 -6.59 -9.42
CA VAL A 262 9.41 -5.54 -10.43
C VAL A 262 10.91 -5.43 -10.69
N ASP A 263 11.71 -5.43 -9.64
CA ASP A 263 13.17 -5.57 -9.70
C ASP A 263 13.53 -7.05 -9.56
N THR A 264 13.69 -7.73 -10.68
CA THR A 264 14.06 -9.15 -10.72
C THR A 264 15.55 -9.39 -10.53
N ALA A 265 16.38 -8.33 -10.49
CA ALA A 265 17.83 -8.45 -10.36
C ALA A 265 18.27 -8.39 -8.89
N ASN A 266 17.79 -7.42 -8.11
CA ASN A 266 18.20 -7.24 -6.71
C ASN A 266 17.09 -7.55 -5.71
N TRP A 267 15.88 -7.84 -6.22
CA TRP A 267 14.71 -8.19 -5.41
C TRP A 267 14.33 -7.10 -4.39
N THR A 268 14.57 -5.84 -4.74
CA THR A 268 14.30 -4.70 -3.85
C THR A 268 12.92 -4.10 -4.06
N ARG A 269 12.25 -4.41 -5.18
CA ARG A 269 10.95 -3.84 -5.51
C ARG A 269 10.00 -4.88 -6.09
N GLY A 270 8.80 -4.91 -5.54
CA GLY A 270 7.69 -5.74 -5.96
C GLY A 270 6.39 -4.93 -6.06
N TRP A 271 5.32 -5.64 -6.42
CA TRP A 271 3.99 -5.08 -6.52
C TRP A 271 2.99 -5.95 -5.77
N GLY A 272 2.14 -5.32 -4.96
CA GLY A 272 1.01 -5.95 -4.28
C GLY A 272 -0.27 -5.82 -5.10
N LEU A 273 -1.42 -5.66 -4.44
CA LEU A 273 -2.67 -5.30 -5.10
C LEU A 273 -2.87 -3.79 -4.97
N GLY A 274 -2.37 -3.07 -5.97
CA GLY A 274 -2.39 -1.60 -6.03
C GLY A 274 -1.34 -0.87 -5.19
N LEU A 275 -0.36 -1.57 -4.63
CA LEU A 275 0.75 -0.96 -3.88
C LEU A 275 2.10 -1.36 -4.47
N ILE A 276 3.02 -0.40 -4.51
CA ILE A 276 4.45 -0.66 -4.63
C ILE A 276 4.92 -1.24 -3.29
N LEU A 277 5.69 -2.32 -3.35
CA LEU A 277 6.37 -2.90 -2.20
C LEU A 277 7.87 -2.72 -2.39
N GLU A 278 8.55 -2.08 -1.45
CA GLU A 278 9.96 -1.73 -1.59
C GLU A 278 10.73 -2.13 -0.34
N ARG A 279 11.86 -2.80 -0.52
CA ARG A 279 12.79 -3.15 0.56
C ARG A 279 13.97 -2.19 0.55
N ARG A 280 14.23 -1.54 1.69
CA ARG A 280 15.44 -0.75 1.93
C ARG A 280 16.10 -1.22 3.22
N GLY A 281 17.22 -1.94 3.08
CA GLY A 281 17.86 -2.62 4.21
C GLY A 281 16.91 -3.64 4.85
N ASP A 282 16.64 -3.46 6.14
CA ASP A 282 15.74 -4.31 6.93
C ASP A 282 14.30 -3.79 6.96
N HIS A 283 14.03 -2.64 6.33
CA HIS A 283 12.69 -2.07 6.26
C HIS A 283 11.97 -2.49 4.98
N ILE A 284 10.69 -2.81 5.13
CA ILE A 284 9.77 -3.06 4.01
C ILE A 284 8.73 -1.95 4.02
N PHE A 285 8.70 -1.20 2.92
CA PHE A 285 7.77 -0.12 2.68
C PHE A 285 6.67 -0.54 1.72
N ALA A 286 5.50 0.07 1.91
CA ALA A 286 4.40 -0.01 0.97
C ALA A 286 3.98 1.41 0.55
N GLY A 287 3.34 1.55 -0.60
CA GLY A 287 2.90 2.88 -1.04
C GLY A 287 2.61 2.97 -2.53
N HIS A 288 2.65 4.18 -3.06
CA HIS A 288 2.51 4.43 -4.49
C HIS A 288 3.10 5.79 -4.89
N THR A 289 3.54 5.92 -6.14
CA THR A 289 3.96 7.19 -6.74
C THR A 289 2.89 7.75 -7.68
N GLY A 290 2.88 9.06 -7.93
CA GLY A 290 2.01 9.67 -8.90
C GLY A 290 2.73 10.62 -9.85
N ALA A 291 2.20 10.70 -11.06
CA ALA A 291 2.65 11.63 -12.08
C ALA A 291 1.45 12.10 -12.88
N MET A 292 1.32 13.41 -13.05
CA MET A 292 0.40 14.07 -13.97
C MET A 292 1.15 15.25 -14.62
N PRO A 293 0.70 15.78 -15.77
CA PRO A 293 1.25 17.01 -16.31
C PRO A 293 1.25 18.11 -15.25
N GLY A 294 2.44 18.59 -14.89
CA GLY A 294 2.62 19.58 -13.84
C GLY A 294 2.80 19.04 -12.42
N PHE A 295 2.80 17.72 -12.18
CA PHE A 295 2.81 17.18 -10.82
C PHE A 295 3.60 15.87 -10.66
N GLN A 296 4.27 15.73 -9.53
CA GLN A 296 4.89 14.48 -9.05
C GLN A 296 4.50 14.26 -7.59
N SER A 297 4.24 13.01 -7.22
CA SER A 297 3.89 12.66 -5.84
C SER A 297 4.42 11.29 -5.42
N ALA A 298 4.54 11.09 -4.11
CA ALA A 298 4.72 9.77 -3.51
C ALA A 298 4.01 9.71 -2.16
N LEU A 299 3.45 8.56 -1.86
CA LEU A 299 3.01 8.15 -0.53
C LEU A 299 3.74 6.87 -0.19
N THR A 300 4.44 6.84 0.93
CA THR A 300 5.18 5.66 1.42
C THR A 300 4.89 5.46 2.90
N LEU A 301 4.73 4.21 3.32
CA LEU A 301 4.45 3.83 4.70
C LEU A 301 5.31 2.64 5.11
N GLU A 302 5.66 2.58 6.39
CA GLU A 302 6.31 1.42 6.98
C GLU A 302 5.25 0.46 7.55
N ARG A 303 5.42 -0.83 7.27
CA ARG A 303 4.52 -1.86 7.82
C ARG A 303 4.68 -1.95 9.33
N GLY A 304 3.56 -1.94 10.06
CA GLY A 304 3.53 -2.22 11.50
C GLY A 304 3.90 -1.06 12.44
N SER A 305 4.50 0.03 11.96
CA SER A 305 4.75 1.23 12.79
C SER A 305 3.70 2.33 12.64
N GLY A 306 2.94 2.31 11.53
CA GLY A 306 1.99 3.37 11.20
C GLY A 306 2.64 4.69 10.79
N LEU A 307 3.96 4.69 10.53
CA LEU A 307 4.66 5.83 9.95
C LEU A 307 4.35 5.97 8.47
N THR A 308 4.14 7.20 8.05
CA THR A 308 3.76 7.57 6.68
C THR A 308 4.52 8.81 6.24
N VAL A 309 4.88 8.87 4.97
CA VAL A 309 5.48 10.04 4.33
C VAL A 309 4.76 10.33 3.03
N ALA A 310 4.32 11.58 2.88
CA ALA A 310 3.77 12.11 1.64
C ALA A 310 4.72 13.15 1.06
N VAL A 311 5.01 13.06 -0.24
CA VAL A 311 5.79 14.01 -1.02
C VAL A 311 4.91 14.52 -2.17
N LEU A 312 4.79 15.83 -2.32
CA LEU A 312 3.95 16.49 -3.33
C LEU A 312 4.73 17.62 -3.99
N ALA A 313 4.81 17.63 -5.33
CA ALA A 313 5.50 18.65 -6.10
C ALA A 313 4.66 19.10 -7.29
N ASN A 314 4.72 20.38 -7.62
CA ASN A 314 4.01 20.98 -8.76
C ASN A 314 4.91 21.13 -10.00
N ALA A 315 5.71 20.10 -10.27
CA ALA A 315 6.52 20.01 -11.48
C ALA A 315 6.32 18.66 -12.19
N THR A 316 6.35 18.67 -13.52
CA THR A 316 6.23 17.45 -14.34
C THR A 316 7.40 16.48 -14.14
N ARG A 317 8.60 17.01 -13.90
CA ARG A 317 9.86 16.27 -13.67
C ARG A 317 10.79 17.12 -12.79
N GLY A 318 11.94 16.57 -12.43
CA GLY A 318 13.01 17.26 -11.70
C GLY A 318 13.28 16.66 -10.31
N ILE A 319 12.30 15.94 -9.76
CA ILE A 319 12.40 15.28 -8.46
C ILE A 319 12.16 13.78 -8.57
N LYS A 320 12.74 13.01 -7.63
CA LYS A 320 12.48 11.59 -7.42
C LYS A 320 11.65 11.43 -6.13
N PRO A 321 10.31 11.53 -6.20
CA PRO A 321 9.50 11.63 -4.99
C PRO A 321 9.53 10.34 -4.15
N ALA A 322 9.69 9.17 -4.79
CA ALA A 322 9.82 7.89 -4.08
C ALA A 322 11.09 7.83 -3.22
N ASP A 323 12.24 8.21 -3.79
CA ASP A 323 13.52 8.20 -3.07
C ASP A 323 13.48 9.16 -1.88
N LEU A 324 12.97 10.38 -2.09
CA LEU A 324 12.83 11.36 -1.02
C LEU A 324 11.86 10.87 0.07
N ALA A 325 10.75 10.23 -0.30
CA ALA A 325 9.79 9.69 0.66
C ALA A 325 10.41 8.57 1.51
N ALA A 326 11.10 7.62 0.87
CA ALA A 326 11.74 6.50 1.55
C ALA A 326 12.90 6.93 2.44
N GLU A 327 13.75 7.86 2.00
CA GLU A 327 14.84 8.42 2.82
C GLU A 327 14.30 9.17 4.03
N THR A 328 13.25 10.00 3.83
CA THR A 328 12.59 10.71 4.92
C THR A 328 11.94 9.73 5.90
N LEU A 329 11.36 8.63 5.41
CA LEU A 329 10.77 7.60 6.25
C LEU A 329 11.83 6.85 7.07
N CYS A 330 12.97 6.44 6.49
CA CYS A 330 14.08 5.83 7.21
C CYS A 330 14.57 6.71 8.38
N GLN A 331 14.61 8.02 8.18
CA GLN A 331 15.02 8.94 9.23
C GLN A 331 13.94 9.18 10.28
N ALA A 332 12.68 9.26 9.86
CA ALA A 332 11.56 9.31 10.79
C ALA A 332 11.58 8.08 11.71
N ILE A 333 11.90 6.90 11.18
CA ILE A 333 12.11 5.67 11.96
C ILE A 333 13.26 5.84 12.96
N ALA A 334 14.41 6.33 12.51
CA ALA A 334 15.58 6.54 13.37
C ALA A 334 15.35 7.62 14.47
N ALA A 335 14.50 8.60 14.18
CA ALA A 335 14.14 9.69 15.09
C ALA A 335 12.97 9.34 16.03
N GLN A 336 12.32 8.19 15.87
CA GLN A 336 11.25 7.80 16.80
C GLN A 336 11.82 7.63 18.21
N PRO A 337 11.11 8.09 19.25
CA PRO A 337 11.44 7.69 20.60
C PRO A 337 11.38 6.16 20.68
N PRO A 338 12.31 5.51 21.41
CA PRO A 338 12.28 4.07 21.57
C PRO A 338 10.90 3.64 22.04
N LYS A 339 10.31 2.62 21.40
CA LYS A 339 9.02 2.06 21.82
C LYS A 339 9.09 1.80 23.33
N PRO A 340 8.08 2.20 24.12
CA PRO A 340 8.08 1.91 25.55
C PRO A 340 8.27 0.41 25.73
N VAL A 341 9.42 0.02 26.31
CA VAL A 341 9.66 -1.37 26.65
C VAL A 341 8.67 -1.68 27.77
N ARG A 342 7.73 -2.59 27.50
CA ARG A 342 6.84 -3.08 28.57
C ARG A 342 7.73 -3.68 29.64
N GLU A 343 7.59 -3.22 30.87
CA GLU A 343 8.21 -3.88 32.00
C GLU A 343 7.80 -5.34 31.98
N TRP A 344 8.77 -6.23 32.17
CA TRP A 344 8.47 -7.64 32.24
C TRP A 344 7.49 -7.90 33.39
N GLN A 345 6.39 -8.57 33.07
CA GLN A 345 5.42 -9.02 34.06
C GLN A 345 5.34 -10.53 34.02
N ALA A 346 5.38 -11.16 35.19
CA ALA A 346 5.16 -12.59 35.31
C ALA A 346 3.72 -12.92 34.88
N VAL A 347 3.56 -13.62 33.76
CA VAL A 347 2.27 -14.16 33.33
C VAL A 347 2.20 -15.62 33.73
N ARG A 348 1.14 -16.00 34.47
CA ARG A 348 0.93 -17.39 34.87
C ARG A 348 0.53 -18.22 33.66
N CYS A 349 1.33 -19.23 33.32
CA CYS A 349 0.97 -20.22 32.31
C CYS A 349 -0.26 -21.03 32.76
N PRO A 350 -1.30 -21.17 31.92
CA PRO A 350 -2.43 -22.05 32.19
C PRO A 350 -1.96 -23.49 32.43
N GLU A 351 -2.56 -24.18 33.40
CA GLU A 351 -2.15 -25.53 33.81
C GLU A 351 -2.22 -26.54 32.67
N HIS A 352 -3.24 -26.44 31.81
CA HIS A 352 -3.38 -27.30 30.63
C HIS A 352 -2.33 -27.05 29.53
N VAL A 353 -1.60 -25.93 29.58
CA VAL A 353 -0.53 -25.62 28.61
C VAL A 353 0.84 -26.06 29.14
N GLN A 354 1.02 -26.18 30.46
CA GLN A 354 2.31 -26.55 31.05
C GLN A 354 2.91 -27.85 30.49
N PRO A 355 2.12 -28.92 30.20
CA PRO A 355 2.65 -30.14 29.59
C PRO A 355 3.22 -29.96 28.19
N ILE A 356 2.78 -28.92 27.46
CA ILE A 356 3.21 -28.58 26.09
C ILE A 356 4.61 -27.97 26.10
N LEU A 357 4.99 -27.28 27.19
CA LEU A 357 6.19 -26.48 27.24
C LEU A 357 7.49 -27.31 27.23
N GLY A 358 8.58 -26.64 26.87
CA GLY A 358 9.93 -27.18 26.88
C GLY A 358 10.36 -27.72 25.52
N ARG A 359 11.36 -28.60 25.55
CA ARG A 359 12.03 -29.13 24.35
C ARG A 359 11.23 -30.28 23.74
N TRP A 360 11.12 -30.24 22.43
CA TRP A 360 10.53 -31.24 21.56
C TRP A 360 11.41 -31.43 20.33
N TRP A 361 11.26 -32.56 19.64
CA TRP A 361 11.98 -32.86 18.41
C TRP A 361 11.01 -33.29 17.32
N SER A 362 11.23 -32.79 16.11
CA SER A 362 10.57 -33.25 14.89
C SER A 362 11.62 -33.27 13.79
N GLU A 363 11.70 -34.36 13.01
CA GLU A 363 12.64 -34.47 11.87
C GLU A 363 14.10 -34.09 12.20
N ALA A 364 14.57 -34.49 13.40
CA ALA A 364 15.88 -34.13 13.98
C ALA A 364 16.08 -32.66 14.39
N ASP A 365 15.13 -31.77 14.12
CA ASP A 365 15.14 -30.40 14.60
C ASP A 365 14.60 -30.30 16.04
N GLU A 366 15.33 -29.59 16.89
CA GLU A 366 14.87 -29.26 18.23
C GLU A 366 13.95 -28.02 18.18
N ILE A 367 12.75 -28.16 18.71
CA ILE A 367 11.73 -27.10 18.82
C ILE A 367 11.49 -26.84 20.31
N VAL A 368 11.51 -25.58 20.70
CA VAL A 368 11.31 -25.15 22.09
C VAL A 368 9.98 -24.43 22.21
N PHE A 369 9.04 -25.02 22.96
CA PHE A 369 7.76 -24.41 23.30
C PHE A 369 7.86 -23.59 24.58
N ARG A 370 7.37 -22.35 24.54
CA ARG A 370 7.42 -21.37 25.64
C ARG A 370 6.04 -20.76 25.87
N TRP A 371 5.78 -20.37 27.12
CA TRP A 371 4.65 -19.51 27.45
C TRP A 371 5.16 -18.10 27.69
N GLU A 372 4.64 -17.16 26.91
CA GLU A 372 4.98 -15.74 26.98
C GLU A 372 3.73 -14.92 27.30
N HIS A 373 3.88 -13.61 27.41
CA HIS A 373 2.80 -12.72 27.83
C HIS A 373 1.59 -12.69 26.89
N ASP A 374 1.81 -13.07 25.64
CA ASP A 374 0.87 -13.06 24.51
C ASP A 374 0.51 -14.47 24.02
N GLY A 375 0.93 -15.52 24.73
CA GLY A 375 0.42 -16.88 24.58
C GLY A 375 1.50 -17.96 24.48
N LEU A 376 1.15 -19.04 23.77
CA LEU A 376 2.05 -20.14 23.48
C LEU A 376 2.90 -19.80 22.26
N HIS A 377 4.20 -19.98 22.38
CA HIS A 377 5.18 -19.79 21.30
C HIS A 377 5.98 -21.07 21.07
N ALA A 378 6.44 -21.29 19.85
CA ALA A 378 7.41 -22.31 19.51
C ALA A 378 8.46 -21.76 18.55
N SER A 379 9.72 -22.15 18.73
CA SER A 379 10.80 -21.80 17.82
C SER A 379 11.82 -22.94 17.71
N LEU A 380 12.51 -23.02 16.58
CA LEU A 380 13.68 -23.89 16.42
C LEU A 380 14.78 -23.42 17.35
N ALA A 381 15.42 -24.36 18.06
CA ALA A 381 16.53 -24.05 18.96
C ALA A 381 17.74 -23.47 18.21
N ALA A 382 17.94 -23.88 16.95
CA ALA A 382 19.05 -23.43 16.10
C ALA A 382 18.88 -21.99 15.60
N ASP A 383 17.66 -21.48 15.48
CA ASP A 383 17.38 -20.11 15.05
C ASP A 383 16.09 -19.57 15.69
N PRO A 384 16.12 -19.22 16.99
CA PRO A 384 14.90 -18.85 17.72
C PRO A 384 14.20 -17.62 17.15
N SER A 385 14.97 -16.62 16.71
CA SER A 385 14.41 -15.35 16.22
C SER A 385 13.71 -15.48 14.88
N ALA A 386 14.26 -16.25 13.93
CA ALA A 386 13.67 -16.34 12.59
C ALA A 386 12.55 -17.39 12.50
N SER A 387 12.40 -18.24 13.51
CA SER A 387 11.44 -19.36 13.52
C SER A 387 10.34 -19.25 14.56
N ASP A 388 10.29 -18.15 15.33
CA ASP A 388 9.26 -17.97 16.34
C ASP A 388 7.86 -17.99 15.71
N THR A 389 7.00 -18.79 16.32
CA THR A 389 5.62 -19.02 15.89
C THR A 389 4.72 -18.87 17.10
N ARG A 390 3.78 -17.93 17.03
CA ARG A 390 2.77 -17.70 18.06
C ARG A 390 1.50 -18.49 17.76
N PHE A 391 0.88 -19.03 18.81
CA PHE A 391 -0.34 -19.83 18.70
C PHE A 391 -1.53 -19.19 19.40
N SER A 392 -2.73 -19.45 18.88
CA SER A 392 -4.01 -19.16 19.52
C SER A 392 -4.79 -20.45 19.77
N ALA A 393 -5.45 -20.58 20.91
CA ALA A 393 -6.25 -21.76 21.24
C ALA A 393 -7.57 -21.77 20.44
N GLU A 394 -7.86 -22.87 19.73
CA GLU A 394 -9.15 -23.10 19.05
C GLU A 394 -10.11 -23.98 19.86
N GLY A 395 -9.57 -24.69 20.85
CA GLY A 395 -10.32 -25.59 21.73
C GLY A 395 -9.39 -26.43 22.60
N PRO A 396 -9.93 -27.35 23.40
CA PRO A 396 -9.12 -28.29 24.19
C PRO A 396 -8.14 -29.05 23.28
N GLY A 397 -6.85 -29.01 23.63
CA GLY A 397 -5.79 -29.69 22.88
C GLY A 397 -5.53 -29.17 21.47
N ARG A 398 -6.12 -28.04 21.05
CA ARG A 398 -6.03 -27.54 19.66
C ARG A 398 -5.59 -26.09 19.62
N PHE A 399 -4.48 -25.84 18.95
CA PHE A 399 -3.88 -24.52 18.83
C PHE A 399 -3.54 -24.21 17.38
N ARG A 400 -3.93 -23.04 16.89
CA ARG A 400 -3.60 -22.55 15.54
C ARG A 400 -2.38 -21.68 15.59
N ALA A 401 -1.38 -21.94 14.76
CA ALA A 401 -0.31 -20.98 14.52
C ALA A 401 -0.91 -19.73 13.85
N VAL A 402 -0.82 -18.58 14.52
CA VAL A 402 -1.38 -17.31 14.04
C VAL A 402 -0.33 -16.37 13.47
N GLU A 403 0.96 -16.63 13.75
CA GLU A 403 2.12 -15.91 13.24
C GLU A 403 3.29 -16.89 13.04
N GLY A 404 4.32 -16.48 12.28
CA GLY A 404 5.55 -17.27 12.09
C GLY A 404 5.53 -18.22 10.89
N ARG A 405 6.52 -19.11 10.83
CA ARG A 405 6.85 -19.93 9.64
C ARG A 405 5.71 -20.87 9.20
N LEU A 406 4.93 -21.39 10.15
CA LEU A 406 3.83 -22.33 9.90
C LEU A 406 2.47 -21.70 10.20
N GLN A 407 2.32 -20.39 9.96
CA GLN A 407 1.05 -19.69 10.15
C GLN A 407 -0.09 -20.42 9.43
N GLY A 408 -1.21 -20.63 10.14
CA GLY A 408 -2.37 -21.39 9.67
C GLY A 408 -2.31 -22.88 10.01
N GLU A 409 -1.17 -23.45 10.35
CA GLU A 409 -1.05 -24.87 10.71
C GLU A 409 -1.58 -25.15 12.12
N LEU A 410 -2.10 -26.36 12.30
CA LEU A 410 -2.64 -26.82 13.57
C LEU A 410 -1.55 -27.51 14.40
N LEU A 411 -1.49 -27.16 15.67
CA LEU A 411 -0.87 -27.93 16.73
C LEU A 411 -1.98 -28.69 17.47
N GLU A 412 -1.91 -30.01 17.41
CA GLU A 412 -2.78 -30.94 18.12
C GLU A 412 -2.02 -31.53 19.31
N VAL A 413 -2.70 -31.60 20.45
CA VAL A 413 -2.20 -32.09 21.72
C VAL A 413 -3.18 -33.11 22.26
N ASP A 414 -2.79 -34.36 22.25
CA ASP A 414 -3.57 -35.47 22.76
C ASP A 414 -3.09 -35.84 24.17
N GLU A 415 -4.01 -35.87 25.13
CA GLU A 415 -3.72 -36.32 26.49
C GLU A 415 -3.63 -37.85 26.55
N LEU A 416 -2.56 -38.34 27.17
CA LEU A 416 -2.32 -39.75 27.44
C LEU A 416 -2.21 -39.99 28.96
N PRO A 417 -2.41 -41.22 29.46
CA PRO A 417 -2.29 -41.53 30.88
C PRO A 417 -0.96 -41.12 31.51
N ASP A 418 0.13 -41.17 30.74
CA ASP A 418 1.50 -40.91 31.19
C ASP A 418 2.14 -39.65 30.54
N GLY A 419 1.36 -38.79 29.87
CA GLY A 419 1.89 -37.59 29.23
C GLY A 419 1.00 -37.00 28.14
N ILE A 420 1.62 -36.38 27.14
CA ILE A 420 0.93 -35.86 25.96
C ILE A 420 1.64 -36.32 24.69
N GLU A 421 0.86 -36.53 23.63
CA GLU A 421 1.35 -36.59 22.25
C GLU A 421 1.07 -35.28 21.54
N MET A 422 1.99 -34.85 20.68
CA MET A 422 1.88 -33.59 19.97
C MET A 422 2.15 -33.77 18.49
N TYR A 423 1.32 -33.14 17.68
CA TYR A 423 1.47 -33.09 16.23
C TYR A 423 1.37 -31.65 15.77
N TRP A 424 2.40 -31.14 15.08
CA TRP A 424 2.34 -29.80 14.49
C TRP A 424 2.45 -29.92 12.97
N ALA A 425 1.42 -29.45 12.26
CA ALA A 425 1.29 -29.65 10.82
C ALA A 425 1.39 -31.14 10.42
N THR A 426 0.81 -32.03 11.23
CA THR A 426 0.89 -33.50 11.15
C THR A 426 2.24 -34.14 11.51
N TYR A 427 3.29 -33.35 11.74
CA TYR A 427 4.59 -33.88 12.15
C TYR A 427 4.59 -34.23 13.64
N PRO A 428 4.95 -35.46 14.02
CA PRO A 428 5.00 -35.87 15.41
C PRO A 428 6.14 -35.15 16.13
N LEU A 429 5.83 -34.63 17.31
CA LEU A 429 6.80 -34.05 18.22
C LEU A 429 7.13 -35.08 19.30
N THR A 430 8.41 -35.34 19.54
CA THR A 430 8.88 -36.26 20.59
C THR A 430 9.70 -35.54 21.65
N ARG A 431 9.71 -36.06 22.88
CA ARG A 431 10.55 -35.55 23.99
C ARG A 431 12.02 -35.95 23.89
N THR A 432 12.37 -36.82 22.94
CA THR A 432 13.75 -37.21 22.66
C THR A 432 14.05 -37.01 21.19
N PRO A 433 15.30 -36.69 20.81
CA PRO A 433 15.73 -36.75 19.42
C PRO A 433 15.52 -38.19 18.93
N ARG A 434 14.76 -38.38 17.85
CA ARG A 434 14.56 -39.66 17.19
C ARG A 434 15.05 -39.60 15.77
#